data_AF-A0A0R0JE85-F1
#
_entry.id   AF-A0A0R0JE85-F1
#
_cell.length_a   1.000
_cell.length_b   1.000
_cell.length_c   1.000
_cell.angle_alpha   90.00
_cell.angle_beta   90.00
_cell.angle_gamma   90.00
#
_symmetry.space_group_name_H-M   'P 1'
#
loop_
_entity.id
_entity.type
_entity.pdbx_description
1 polymer ?
#
loop_
_entity_poly.entity_id
_entity_poly.type
_entity_poly.pdbx_seq_one_letter_code
_entity_poly.pdbx_strand_id
1 'polypeptide(L)'
;MGIGGSALGPHFVAEALAPDNPPLKIRFVDNTDPAGVDHQIAQLGLELASTLVIVISKSGGTPETRNGLLEVQKAFREAGLDLPKQGVAITQENSLLDNTARIEGWLARLPMFDWVGGRTSEMSAVGLLPAALQGIDIIEMLAGASLMDEANRSTADMAILPYKDSLLLFSRYLQQLVMESLGKVFDLDGNRGTRSALYANNRESITVTVQEVTPRTVGALIGLYERAVGIYASLVNINAYHQPGKIYVPITGRFRQYGLWERYAELYPNEDLVYTVGISDYRKDWFFAQVNRKKDNGTDIGTTWQINFKLDSVNTN
;
A
#
# COMPACT_ATOMS: atom_id res chain seq x y z
N MET A 1 0.84 -11.06 6.63
CA MET A 1 2.23 -10.57 6.51
C MET A 1 2.45 -10.04 5.11
N GLY A 2 2.98 -8.83 4.99
CA GLY A 2 3.16 -8.14 3.71
C GLY A 2 3.42 -6.67 3.95
N ILE A 3 3.98 -5.94 2.98
CA ILE A 3 4.27 -4.51 3.12
C ILE A 3 3.55 -3.67 2.07
N GLY A 4 3.23 -2.43 2.40
CA GLY A 4 2.55 -1.49 1.51
C GLY A 4 1.17 -2.03 1.12
N GLY A 5 0.85 -2.06 -0.17
CA GLY A 5 -0.46 -2.55 -0.64
C GLY A 5 -0.77 -4.00 -0.26
N SER A 6 0.24 -4.83 0.05
CA SER A 6 0.06 -6.20 0.54
C SER A 6 -0.39 -6.30 1.99
N ALA A 7 -0.48 -5.18 2.73
CA ALA A 7 -1.03 -5.14 4.09
C ALA A 7 -1.96 -3.95 4.34
N LEU A 8 -1.74 -2.79 3.72
CA LEU A 8 -2.53 -1.59 3.95
C LEU A 8 -3.97 -1.70 3.45
N GLY A 9 -4.19 -2.33 2.30
CA GLY A 9 -5.54 -2.61 1.80
C GLY A 9 -6.30 -3.55 2.75
N PRO A 10 -5.73 -4.71 3.11
CA PRO A 10 -6.33 -5.62 4.09
C PRO A 10 -6.58 -4.96 5.46
N HIS A 11 -5.65 -4.12 5.96
CA HIS A 11 -5.85 -3.34 7.18
C HIS A 11 -7.05 -2.41 7.08
N PHE A 12 -7.14 -1.66 5.98
CA PHE A 12 -8.24 -0.73 5.75
C PHE A 12 -9.58 -1.46 5.73
N VAL A 13 -9.69 -2.58 5.00
CA VAL A 13 -10.92 -3.36 4.90
C VAL A 13 -11.28 -4.01 6.24
N ALA A 14 -10.30 -4.54 6.97
CA ALA A 14 -10.50 -5.08 8.31
C ALA A 14 -11.09 -4.02 9.26
N GLU A 15 -10.50 -2.83 9.31
CA GLU A 15 -10.97 -1.74 10.18
C GLU A 15 -12.34 -1.21 9.77
N ALA A 16 -12.61 -1.15 8.46
CA ALA A 16 -13.86 -0.57 7.95
C ALA A 16 -15.06 -1.51 8.02
N LEU A 17 -14.85 -2.83 7.94
CA LEU A 17 -15.92 -3.80 7.69
C LEU A 17 -15.94 -5.02 8.62
N ALA A 18 -14.87 -5.31 9.36
CA ALA A 18 -14.89 -6.48 10.23
C ALA A 18 -15.94 -6.31 11.34
N PRO A 19 -16.72 -7.35 11.65
CA PRO A 19 -17.64 -7.31 12.80
C PRO A 19 -16.84 -7.20 14.11
N ASP A 20 -17.46 -6.71 15.17
CA ASP A 20 -16.83 -6.56 16.51
C ASP A 20 -16.19 -7.86 17.02
N ASN A 21 -16.79 -9.00 16.67
CA ASN A 21 -16.29 -10.34 17.00
C ASN A 21 -16.11 -11.15 15.70
N PRO A 22 -15.02 -10.95 14.95
CA PRO A 22 -14.79 -11.68 13.71
C PRO A 22 -14.46 -13.16 14.02
N PRO A 23 -14.90 -14.12 13.18
CA PRO A 23 -14.58 -15.53 13.34
C PRO A 23 -13.07 -15.79 13.44
N LEU A 24 -12.28 -15.02 12.72
CA LEU A 24 -10.83 -14.97 12.85
C LEU A 24 -10.39 -13.52 13.07
N LYS A 25 -9.68 -13.29 14.17
CA LYS A 25 -8.97 -12.02 14.40
C LYS A 25 -7.78 -11.94 13.48
N ILE A 26 -7.55 -10.77 12.91
CA ILE A 26 -6.41 -10.52 12.03
C ILE A 26 -5.33 -9.73 12.78
N ARG A 27 -4.07 -10.04 12.49
CA ARG A 27 -2.88 -9.30 12.93
C ARG A 27 -1.95 -9.11 11.75
N PHE A 28 -1.16 -8.05 11.81
CA PHE A 28 -0.31 -7.67 10.69
C PHE A 28 1.15 -7.56 11.10
N VAL A 29 2.00 -8.06 10.20
CA VAL A 29 3.45 -7.87 10.20
C VAL A 29 3.76 -7.22 8.87
N ASP A 30 3.94 -5.90 8.90
CA ASP A 30 4.10 -5.01 7.74
C ASP A 30 5.25 -4.02 7.87
N ASN A 31 6.05 -4.15 8.92
CA ASN A 31 7.26 -3.38 9.19
C ASN A 31 8.44 -4.33 9.43
N THR A 32 9.65 -3.83 9.25
CA THR A 32 10.93 -4.52 9.52
C THR A 32 11.38 -4.42 10.98
N ASP A 33 10.73 -3.57 11.78
CA ASP A 33 11.09 -3.38 13.18
C ASP A 33 10.91 -4.70 13.98
N PRO A 34 12.00 -5.32 14.47
CA PRO A 34 11.93 -6.59 15.18
C PRO A 34 11.08 -6.48 16.46
N ALA A 35 11.08 -5.33 17.14
CA ALA A 35 10.25 -5.15 18.34
C ALA A 35 8.76 -5.21 18.01
N GLY A 36 8.36 -4.71 16.85
CA GLY A 36 6.99 -4.81 16.34
C GLY A 36 6.60 -6.25 16.03
N VAL A 37 7.49 -7.02 15.41
CA VAL A 37 7.28 -8.45 15.11
C VAL A 37 7.17 -9.27 16.41
N ASP A 38 8.12 -9.08 17.33
CA ASP A 38 8.13 -9.72 18.65
C ASP A 38 6.86 -9.41 19.43
N HIS A 39 6.40 -8.16 19.38
CA HIS A 39 5.15 -7.75 20.01
C HIS A 39 3.95 -8.54 19.45
N GLN A 40 3.83 -8.66 18.12
CA GLN A 40 2.74 -9.43 17.52
C GLN A 40 2.78 -10.91 17.89
N ILE A 41 3.98 -11.51 17.90
CA ILE A 41 4.18 -12.92 18.30
C ILE A 41 3.83 -13.11 19.78
N ALA A 42 4.31 -12.22 20.66
CA ALA A 42 4.02 -12.28 22.09
C ALA A 42 2.52 -12.15 22.38
N GLN A 43 1.81 -11.31 21.62
CA GLN A 43 0.36 -11.13 21.74
C GLN A 43 -0.45 -12.34 21.27
N LEU A 44 0.10 -13.20 20.41
CA LEU A 44 -0.54 -14.47 20.06
C LEU A 44 -0.43 -15.48 21.20
N GLY A 45 0.73 -15.56 21.86
CA GLY A 45 0.95 -16.50 22.96
C GLY A 45 0.57 -17.93 22.57
N LEU A 46 -0.35 -18.56 23.33
CA LEU A 46 -0.84 -19.91 23.05
C LEU A 46 -1.68 -20.02 21.76
N GLU A 47 -2.26 -18.92 21.28
CA GLU A 47 -3.05 -18.90 20.04
C GLU A 47 -2.17 -19.11 18.79
N LEU A 48 -0.84 -19.05 18.92
CA LEU A 48 0.11 -19.33 17.82
C LEU A 48 -0.13 -20.72 17.20
N ALA A 49 -0.47 -21.72 18.02
CA ALA A 49 -0.75 -23.09 17.58
C ALA A 49 -2.01 -23.22 16.70
N SER A 50 -2.91 -22.23 16.75
CA SER A 50 -4.14 -22.17 15.94
C SER A 50 -4.15 -20.99 14.96
N THR A 51 -3.03 -20.30 14.78
CA THR A 51 -2.94 -19.10 13.93
C THR A 51 -2.67 -19.47 12.47
N LEU A 52 -3.47 -18.96 11.54
CA LEU A 52 -3.19 -19.03 10.11
C LEU A 52 -2.21 -17.91 9.70
N VAL A 53 -1.10 -18.26 9.05
CA VAL A 53 -0.09 -17.30 8.61
C VAL A 53 -0.23 -17.04 7.11
N ILE A 54 -0.79 -15.90 6.75
CA ILE A 54 -0.91 -15.47 5.34
C ILE A 54 0.31 -14.62 4.98
N VAL A 55 1.10 -15.07 4.02
CA VAL A 55 2.29 -14.37 3.51
C VAL A 55 2.00 -13.84 2.12
N ILE A 56 2.08 -12.52 1.98
CA ILE A 56 1.72 -11.81 0.75
C ILE A 56 2.96 -11.11 0.22
N SER A 57 3.49 -11.62 -0.89
CA SER A 57 4.58 -10.98 -1.63
C SER A 57 4.56 -11.49 -3.06
N LYS A 58 4.45 -10.59 -4.04
CA LYS A 58 4.39 -10.96 -5.46
C LYS A 58 5.61 -11.79 -5.92
N SER A 59 6.82 -11.39 -5.51
CA SER A 59 8.06 -12.09 -5.88
C SER A 59 8.57 -13.06 -4.82
N GLY A 60 8.14 -12.90 -3.57
CA GLY A 60 8.77 -13.53 -2.40
C GLY A 60 10.13 -12.95 -2.00
N GLY A 61 10.69 -12.03 -2.79
CA GLY A 61 11.98 -11.41 -2.53
C GLY A 61 11.92 -10.10 -1.75
N THR A 62 10.71 -9.60 -1.43
CA THR A 62 10.54 -8.37 -0.66
C THR A 62 11.22 -8.51 0.70
N PRO A 63 12.31 -7.75 0.99
CA PRO A 63 13.11 -7.93 2.19
C PRO A 63 12.30 -7.87 3.48
N GLU A 64 11.32 -6.96 3.54
CA GLU A 64 10.49 -6.72 4.72
C GLU A 64 9.58 -7.92 5.01
N THR A 65 8.82 -8.38 4.00
CA THR A 65 7.99 -9.59 4.13
C THR A 65 8.83 -10.82 4.42
N ARG A 66 10.01 -10.93 3.79
CA ARG A 66 10.93 -12.07 3.99
C ARG A 66 11.50 -12.09 5.41
N ASN A 67 11.95 -10.96 5.93
CA ASN A 67 12.51 -10.88 7.28
C ASN A 67 11.43 -11.21 8.33
N GLY A 68 10.23 -10.63 8.17
CA GLY A 68 9.10 -10.99 9.03
C GLY A 68 8.83 -12.51 8.98
N LEU A 69 8.84 -13.12 7.79
CA LEU A 69 8.60 -14.56 7.64
C LEU A 69 9.64 -15.40 8.40
N LEU A 70 10.93 -15.00 8.35
CA LEU A 70 11.99 -15.71 9.07
C LEU A 70 11.80 -15.66 10.58
N GLU A 71 11.37 -14.52 11.13
CA GLU A 71 11.07 -14.38 12.56
C GLU A 71 9.84 -15.20 12.98
N VAL A 72 8.76 -15.18 12.18
CA VAL A 72 7.58 -16.02 12.45
C VAL A 72 7.93 -17.50 12.35
N GLN A 73 8.72 -17.90 11.34
CA GLN A 73 9.22 -19.29 11.24
C GLN A 73 10.08 -19.68 12.46
N LYS A 74 10.88 -18.77 13.00
CA LYS A 74 11.66 -19.00 14.23
C LYS A 74 10.73 -19.23 15.42
N ALA A 75 9.73 -18.38 15.62
CA ALA A 75 8.76 -18.52 16.70
C ALA A 75 7.97 -19.84 16.61
N PHE A 76 7.55 -20.25 15.40
CA PHE A 76 6.91 -21.54 15.18
C PHE A 76 7.84 -22.70 15.58
N ARG A 77 9.10 -22.69 15.16
CA ARG A 77 10.07 -23.73 15.55
C ARG A 77 10.30 -23.80 17.05
N GLU A 78 10.43 -22.66 17.72
CA GLU A 78 10.62 -22.57 19.18
C GLU A 78 9.40 -23.08 19.96
N ALA A 79 8.20 -22.93 19.39
CA ALA A 79 6.96 -23.49 19.92
C ALA A 79 6.71 -24.97 19.52
N GLY A 80 7.60 -25.60 18.75
CA GLY A 80 7.40 -26.97 18.24
C GLY A 80 6.30 -27.10 17.17
N LEU A 81 5.97 -26.00 16.49
CA LEU A 81 4.94 -25.91 15.46
C LEU A 81 5.56 -25.95 14.05
N ASP A 82 4.73 -26.35 13.08
CA ASP A 82 5.12 -26.53 11.68
C ASP A 82 4.41 -25.49 10.81
N LEU A 83 5.08 -24.35 10.55
CA LEU A 83 4.49 -23.22 9.83
C LEU A 83 3.85 -23.62 8.49
N PRO A 84 4.48 -24.44 7.63
CA PRO A 84 3.84 -24.93 6.41
C PRO A 84 2.39 -25.43 6.59
N LYS A 85 2.08 -26.15 7.67
CA LYS A 85 0.71 -26.65 7.92
C LYS A 85 -0.32 -25.55 8.24
N GLN A 86 0.15 -24.36 8.59
CA GLN A 86 -0.65 -23.18 8.92
C GLN A 86 -0.36 -22.01 7.96
N GLY A 87 0.47 -22.21 6.92
CA GLY A 87 0.97 -21.16 6.04
C GLY A 87 0.20 -21.07 4.73
N VAL A 88 -0.20 -19.86 4.34
CA VAL A 88 -0.80 -19.58 3.04
C VAL A 88 0.05 -18.56 2.29
N ALA A 89 0.48 -18.90 1.09
CA ALA A 89 1.23 -17.98 0.24
C ALA A 89 0.31 -17.32 -0.80
N ILE A 90 0.29 -15.99 -0.83
CA ILE A 90 -0.36 -15.20 -1.89
C ILE A 90 0.75 -14.53 -2.70
N THR A 91 0.98 -15.05 -3.91
CA THR A 91 2.22 -14.76 -4.64
C THR A 91 2.09 -15.08 -6.13
N GLN A 92 3.00 -14.57 -6.95
CA GLN A 92 3.06 -14.92 -8.38
C GLN A 92 3.55 -16.36 -8.55
N GLU A 93 2.99 -17.09 -9.51
CA GLU A 93 3.45 -18.43 -9.86
C GLU A 93 4.95 -18.44 -10.20
N ASN A 94 5.66 -19.48 -9.76
CA ASN A 94 7.10 -19.68 -9.95
C ASN A 94 8.00 -18.61 -9.30
N SER A 95 7.45 -17.73 -8.47
CA SER A 95 8.20 -16.80 -7.64
C SER A 95 9.01 -17.50 -6.54
N LEU A 96 9.85 -16.76 -5.82
CA LEU A 96 10.61 -17.32 -4.69
C LEU A 96 9.67 -17.88 -3.62
N LEU A 97 8.66 -17.10 -3.22
CA LEU A 97 7.69 -17.52 -2.20
C LEU A 97 6.81 -18.68 -2.70
N ASP A 98 6.46 -18.70 -3.98
CA ASP A 98 5.67 -19.81 -4.55
C ASP A 98 6.46 -21.13 -4.53
N ASN A 99 7.73 -21.07 -4.91
CA ASN A 99 8.62 -22.22 -4.87
C ASN A 99 8.89 -22.68 -3.44
N THR A 100 9.13 -21.77 -2.50
CA THR A 100 9.26 -22.10 -1.07
C THR A 100 8.01 -22.81 -0.56
N ALA A 101 6.83 -22.21 -0.77
CA ALA A 101 5.56 -22.77 -0.31
C ALA A 101 5.27 -24.15 -0.94
N ARG A 102 5.64 -24.34 -2.21
CA ARG A 102 5.48 -25.62 -2.91
C ARG A 102 6.45 -26.69 -2.41
N ILE A 103 7.71 -26.35 -2.17
CA ILE A 103 8.76 -27.29 -1.71
C ILE A 103 8.51 -27.70 -0.26
N GLU A 104 8.11 -26.76 0.59
CA GLU A 104 7.85 -26.99 2.01
C GLU A 104 6.45 -27.56 2.29
N GLY A 105 5.57 -27.62 1.29
CA GLY A 105 4.22 -28.20 1.44
C GLY A 105 3.28 -27.34 2.27
N TRP A 106 3.22 -26.04 1.97
CA TRP A 106 2.33 -25.11 2.66
C TRP A 106 0.85 -25.43 2.44
N LEU A 107 0.01 -25.09 3.42
CA LEU A 107 -1.42 -25.36 3.46
C LEU A 107 -2.14 -24.91 2.19
N ALA A 108 -1.82 -23.73 1.68
CA ALA A 108 -2.37 -23.25 0.42
C ALA A 108 -1.44 -22.26 -0.30
N ARG A 109 -1.63 -22.17 -1.62
CA ARG A 109 -1.01 -21.17 -2.49
C ARG A 109 -2.10 -20.53 -3.33
N LEU A 110 -2.19 -19.21 -3.30
CA LEU A 110 -3.13 -18.43 -4.12
C LEU A 110 -2.36 -17.55 -5.10
N PRO A 111 -2.69 -17.58 -6.40
CA PRO A 111 -1.94 -16.86 -7.41
C PRO A 111 -2.20 -15.34 -7.34
N MET A 112 -1.12 -14.57 -7.44
CA MET A 112 -1.14 -13.14 -7.74
C MET A 112 -0.70 -12.94 -9.19
N PHE A 113 -1.59 -12.42 -10.04
CA PHE A 113 -1.29 -12.24 -11.45
C PHE A 113 -0.25 -11.14 -11.68
N ASP A 114 0.53 -11.26 -12.76
CA ASP A 114 1.59 -10.28 -13.05
C ASP A 114 1.06 -8.87 -13.37
N TRP A 115 -0.16 -8.76 -13.89
CA TRP A 115 -0.78 -7.46 -14.15
C TRP A 115 -1.39 -6.82 -12.89
N VAL A 116 -1.45 -7.52 -11.76
CA VAL A 116 -1.92 -6.95 -10.48
C VAL A 116 -0.76 -6.22 -9.80
N GLY A 117 -0.90 -4.90 -9.65
CA GLY A 117 -0.02 -4.07 -8.84
C GLY A 117 -0.32 -4.25 -7.36
N GLY A 118 0.71 -4.25 -6.50
CA GLY A 118 0.50 -4.41 -5.05
C GLY A 118 -0.46 -3.37 -4.45
N ARG A 119 -0.42 -2.13 -4.94
CA ARG A 119 -1.30 -1.03 -4.51
C ARG A 119 -2.76 -1.16 -4.99
N THR A 120 -3.02 -2.00 -5.99
CA THR A 120 -4.34 -2.22 -6.60
C THR A 120 -4.74 -3.69 -6.49
N SER A 121 -4.38 -4.34 -5.37
CA SER A 121 -4.55 -5.78 -5.17
C SER A 121 -5.67 -6.12 -4.18
N GLU A 122 -6.38 -5.13 -3.65
CA GLU A 122 -7.39 -5.35 -2.61
C GLU A 122 -8.53 -6.26 -3.09
N MET A 123 -8.98 -6.10 -4.34
CA MET A 123 -10.00 -6.96 -4.97
C MET A 123 -9.43 -8.28 -5.52
N SER A 124 -8.21 -8.66 -5.14
CA SER A 124 -7.61 -9.96 -5.45
C SER A 124 -7.53 -10.83 -4.18
N ALA A 125 -6.94 -12.02 -4.28
CA ALA A 125 -6.68 -12.86 -3.11
C ALA A 125 -5.96 -12.11 -1.97
N VAL A 126 -5.16 -11.08 -2.29
CA VAL A 126 -4.44 -10.25 -1.30
C VAL A 126 -5.38 -9.64 -0.26
N GLY A 127 -6.49 -9.01 -0.68
CA GLY A 127 -7.48 -8.42 0.24
C GLY A 127 -8.66 -9.33 0.54
N LEU A 128 -9.14 -10.07 -0.47
CA LEU A 128 -10.35 -10.89 -0.33
C LEU A 128 -10.17 -12.10 0.60
N LEU A 129 -8.99 -12.75 0.64
CA LEU A 129 -8.81 -13.87 1.58
C LEU A 129 -8.85 -13.39 3.03
N PRO A 130 -8.04 -12.40 3.46
CA PRO A 130 -8.15 -11.81 4.79
C PRO A 130 -9.58 -11.39 5.14
N ALA A 131 -10.27 -10.69 4.22
CA ALA A 131 -11.63 -10.20 4.44
C ALA A 131 -12.62 -11.36 4.67
N ALA A 132 -12.59 -12.39 3.82
CA ALA A 132 -13.47 -13.55 3.94
C ALA A 132 -13.25 -14.31 5.27
N LEU A 133 -12.01 -14.42 5.72
CA LEU A 133 -11.68 -15.07 7.00
C LEU A 133 -12.20 -14.29 8.22
N GLN A 134 -12.34 -12.97 8.11
CA GLN A 134 -12.98 -12.13 9.12
C GLN A 134 -14.52 -12.14 9.05
N GLY A 135 -15.11 -12.84 8.09
CA GLY A 135 -16.57 -12.90 7.88
C GLY A 135 -17.14 -11.73 7.06
N ILE A 136 -16.30 -10.98 6.35
CA ILE A 136 -16.74 -9.90 5.46
C ILE A 136 -17.28 -10.50 4.17
N ASP A 137 -18.41 -9.97 3.67
CA ASP A 137 -19.00 -10.39 2.39
C ASP A 137 -18.18 -9.87 1.19
N ILE A 138 -17.25 -10.71 0.74
CA ILE A 138 -16.38 -10.42 -0.39
C ILE A 138 -17.12 -10.39 -1.74
N ILE A 139 -18.26 -11.05 -1.86
CA ILE A 139 -19.06 -11.03 -3.09
C ILE A 139 -19.68 -9.64 -3.25
N GLU A 140 -20.17 -9.08 -2.16
CA GLU A 140 -20.68 -7.70 -2.15
C GLU A 140 -19.56 -6.67 -2.36
N MET A 141 -18.34 -6.88 -1.83
CA MET A 141 -17.19 -6.04 -2.17
C MET A 141 -16.88 -6.04 -3.67
N LEU A 142 -16.84 -7.22 -4.28
CA LEU A 142 -16.61 -7.38 -5.72
C LEU A 142 -17.74 -6.76 -6.54
N ALA A 143 -19.00 -6.92 -6.12
CA ALA A 143 -20.14 -6.28 -6.75
C ALA A 143 -20.02 -4.75 -6.70
N GLY A 144 -19.61 -4.18 -5.56
CA GLY A 144 -19.31 -2.76 -5.40
C GLY A 144 -18.25 -2.26 -6.37
N ALA A 145 -17.11 -2.95 -6.44
CA ALA A 145 -16.03 -2.60 -7.36
C ALA A 145 -16.48 -2.70 -8.83
N SER A 146 -17.23 -3.75 -9.17
CA SER A 146 -17.80 -3.95 -10.52
C SER A 146 -18.78 -2.84 -10.91
N LEU A 147 -19.58 -2.31 -9.98
CA LEU A 147 -20.46 -1.16 -10.25
C LEU A 147 -19.65 0.06 -10.69
N MET A 148 -18.48 0.28 -10.08
CA MET A 148 -17.60 1.38 -10.47
C MET A 148 -16.82 1.09 -11.74
N ASP A 149 -16.55 -0.17 -12.08
CA ASP A 149 -16.01 -0.51 -13.40
C ASP A 149 -16.98 -0.12 -14.53
N GLU A 150 -18.29 -0.23 -14.30
CA GLU A 150 -19.30 0.26 -15.23
C GLU A 150 -19.41 1.78 -15.23
N ALA A 151 -19.52 2.41 -14.05
CA ALA A 151 -19.70 3.85 -13.91
C ALA A 151 -18.53 4.67 -14.47
N ASN A 152 -17.28 4.23 -14.23
CA ASN A 152 -16.06 4.93 -14.67
C ASN A 152 -15.79 4.82 -16.18
N ARG A 153 -16.61 4.09 -16.94
CA ARG A 153 -16.60 4.18 -18.42
C ARG A 153 -17.26 5.47 -18.93
N SER A 154 -17.80 6.30 -18.03
CA SER A 154 -18.21 7.67 -18.28
C SER A 154 -17.35 8.66 -17.47
N THR A 155 -17.20 9.89 -17.97
CA THR A 155 -16.10 10.81 -17.60
C THR A 155 -16.06 11.30 -16.15
N ALA A 156 -14.91 10.98 -15.52
CA ALA A 156 -13.97 11.80 -14.72
C ALA A 156 -14.35 12.36 -13.34
N ASP A 157 -13.54 11.97 -12.34
CA ASP A 157 -13.39 12.61 -11.02
C ASP A 157 -11.91 12.58 -10.53
N MET A 158 -11.58 13.47 -9.57
CA MET A 158 -10.23 13.73 -9.04
C MET A 158 -10.06 13.25 -7.58
N ALA A 159 -8.84 12.82 -7.22
CA ALA A 159 -8.46 12.39 -5.86
C ALA A 159 -7.35 13.27 -5.24
N ILE A 160 -7.32 13.37 -3.90
CA ILE A 160 -6.27 14.03 -3.11
C ILE A 160 -5.50 12.97 -2.31
N LEU A 161 -4.17 12.93 -2.46
CA LEU A 161 -3.28 11.96 -1.80
C LEU A 161 -2.16 12.68 -1.03
N PRO A 162 -2.13 12.63 0.32
CA PRO A 162 -0.96 13.09 1.06
C PRO A 162 0.18 12.06 0.96
N TYR A 163 1.36 12.53 0.56
CA TYR A 163 2.54 11.67 0.31
C TYR A 163 3.54 11.59 1.47
N LYS A 164 3.24 12.18 2.64
CA LYS A 164 4.17 12.27 3.78
C LYS A 164 3.51 11.74 5.06
N ASP A 165 4.18 10.89 5.82
CA ASP A 165 3.64 10.30 7.07
C ASP A 165 3.23 11.35 8.11
N SER A 166 3.97 12.46 8.22
CA SER A 166 3.58 13.57 9.10
C SER A 166 2.24 14.21 8.69
N LEU A 167 1.76 13.93 7.48
CA LEU A 167 0.49 14.36 6.91
C LEU A 167 -0.49 13.18 6.80
N LEU A 168 -0.25 12.04 7.45
CA LEU A 168 -1.20 10.91 7.48
C LEU A 168 -2.58 11.37 7.98
N LEU A 169 -2.59 12.19 9.03
CA LEU A 169 -3.80 12.80 9.56
C LEU A 169 -4.24 14.03 8.76
N PHE A 170 -3.46 14.54 7.81
CA PHE A 170 -3.80 15.75 7.08
C PHE A 170 -5.01 15.56 6.18
N SER A 171 -5.15 14.41 5.50
CA SER A 171 -6.38 14.10 4.76
C SER A 171 -7.57 13.98 5.69
N ARG A 172 -7.42 13.30 6.85
CA ARG A 172 -8.47 13.20 7.88
C ARG A 172 -8.84 14.56 8.48
N TYR A 173 -7.84 15.40 8.76
CA TYR A 173 -8.01 16.74 9.31
C TYR A 173 -8.60 17.70 8.27
N LEU A 174 -8.17 17.66 7.00
CA LEU A 174 -8.80 18.41 5.92
C LEU A 174 -10.23 17.93 5.70
N GLN A 175 -10.46 16.61 5.73
CA GLN A 175 -11.80 16.03 5.66
C GLN A 175 -12.65 16.53 6.83
N GLN A 176 -12.16 16.50 8.07
CA GLN A 176 -12.87 17.05 9.22
C GLN A 176 -13.07 18.56 9.08
N LEU A 177 -12.05 19.33 8.71
CA LEU A 177 -12.13 20.78 8.56
C LEU A 177 -13.15 21.15 7.49
N VAL A 178 -13.20 20.41 6.37
CA VAL A 178 -14.26 20.54 5.37
C VAL A 178 -15.60 20.04 5.94
N MET A 179 -15.72 18.87 6.51
CA MET A 179 -17.02 18.34 6.99
C MET A 179 -17.62 19.14 8.16
N GLU A 180 -16.82 19.65 9.08
CA GLU A 180 -17.28 20.42 10.24
C GLU A 180 -17.48 21.90 9.91
N SER A 181 -16.58 22.50 9.10
CA SER A 181 -16.73 23.91 8.70
C SER A 181 -17.71 24.08 7.56
N LEU A 182 -17.84 23.07 6.71
CA LEU A 182 -18.58 23.11 5.45
C LEU A 182 -19.72 22.07 5.50
N GLY A 183 -19.51 20.82 5.90
CA GLY A 183 -20.46 19.69 5.81
C GLY A 183 -21.74 19.73 6.66
N LYS A 184 -22.15 20.89 7.18
CA LYS A 184 -23.56 21.10 7.54
C LYS A 184 -24.38 21.05 6.24
N VAL A 185 -24.95 19.86 5.98
CA VAL A 185 -25.78 19.59 4.78
C VAL A 185 -26.94 20.57 4.68
N PHE A 186 -27.37 21.16 5.80
CA PHE A 186 -28.44 22.12 5.88
C PHE A 186 -27.99 23.38 6.61
N ASP A 187 -28.30 24.56 6.07
CA ASP A 187 -28.38 25.80 6.86
C ASP A 187 -29.59 25.73 7.83
N LEU A 188 -29.79 26.79 8.63
CA LEU A 188 -30.94 26.86 9.56
C LEU A 188 -32.30 26.80 8.85
N ASP A 189 -32.33 27.03 7.53
CA ASP A 189 -33.53 27.06 6.70
C ASP A 189 -33.72 25.76 5.89
N GLY A 190 -32.85 24.75 6.07
CA GLY A 190 -32.96 23.46 5.39
C GLY A 190 -32.36 23.42 3.97
N ASN A 191 -31.51 24.37 3.58
CA ASN A 191 -30.86 24.38 2.26
C ASN A 191 -29.44 23.79 2.30
N ARG A 192 -29.01 23.17 1.20
CA ARG A 192 -27.62 22.69 1.01
C ARG A 192 -26.60 23.83 0.96
N GLY A 193 -26.18 24.32 2.14
CA GLY A 193 -25.34 25.51 2.29
C GLY A 193 -23.90 25.30 1.78
N THR A 194 -23.34 24.11 1.97
CA THR A 194 -21.91 23.84 1.75
C THR A 194 -21.43 23.97 0.31
N ARG A 195 -22.07 23.20 -0.57
CA ARG A 195 -21.70 23.11 -1.98
C ARG A 195 -21.98 24.44 -2.67
N SER A 196 -23.09 25.08 -2.28
CA SER A 196 -23.48 26.40 -2.77
C SER A 196 -22.45 27.47 -2.37
N ALA A 197 -21.93 27.43 -1.14
CA ALA A 197 -20.92 28.38 -0.66
C ALA A 197 -19.54 28.19 -1.32
N LEU A 198 -19.10 26.95 -1.53
CA LEU A 198 -17.86 26.67 -2.26
C LEU A 198 -17.96 27.08 -3.74
N TYR A 199 -19.08 26.73 -4.37
CA TYR A 199 -19.38 27.14 -5.75
C TYR A 199 -19.43 28.66 -5.90
N ALA A 200 -20.06 29.37 -4.96
CA ALA A 200 -20.09 30.84 -4.94
C ALA A 200 -18.71 31.50 -4.79
N ASN A 201 -17.73 30.79 -4.21
CA ASN A 201 -16.35 31.25 -4.08
C ASN A 201 -15.42 30.69 -5.18
N ASN A 202 -15.96 30.15 -6.28
CA ASN A 202 -15.21 29.50 -7.36
C ASN A 202 -14.26 28.39 -6.87
N ARG A 203 -14.62 27.68 -5.81
CA ARG A 203 -13.86 26.51 -5.33
C ARG A 203 -14.55 25.24 -5.79
N GLU A 204 -13.89 24.50 -6.67
CA GLU A 204 -14.35 23.16 -7.06
C GLU A 204 -14.21 22.20 -5.86
N SER A 205 -15.26 21.43 -5.61
CA SER A 205 -15.28 20.44 -4.53
C SER A 205 -16.10 19.23 -4.95
N ILE A 206 -15.58 18.04 -4.64
CA ILE A 206 -16.32 16.80 -4.75
C ILE A 206 -16.72 16.33 -3.35
N THR A 207 -17.95 15.82 -3.21
CA THR A 207 -18.42 15.17 -1.99
C THR A 207 -18.99 13.82 -2.40
N VAL A 208 -18.36 12.76 -1.92
CA VAL A 208 -18.89 11.40 -2.06
C VAL A 208 -19.64 11.07 -0.78
N THR A 209 -20.93 10.78 -0.90
CA THR A 209 -21.78 10.38 0.24
C THR A 209 -22.27 8.97 -0.01
N VAL A 210 -22.06 8.09 0.96
CA VAL A 210 -22.64 6.74 1.00
C VAL A 210 -23.66 6.70 2.13
N GLN A 211 -24.81 6.04 1.92
CA GLN A 211 -25.86 5.95 2.93
C GLN A 211 -25.43 5.13 4.15
N GLU A 212 -24.61 4.10 3.90
CA GLU A 212 -24.08 3.20 4.91
C GLU A 212 -22.71 2.67 4.47
N VAL A 213 -21.84 2.36 5.44
CA VAL A 213 -20.57 1.67 5.20
C VAL A 213 -20.87 0.17 5.19
N THR A 214 -20.90 -0.42 3.99
CA THR A 214 -21.16 -1.84 3.77
C THR A 214 -20.08 -2.41 2.84
N PRO A 215 -19.93 -3.74 2.75
CA PRO A 215 -18.99 -4.34 1.81
C PRO A 215 -19.17 -3.84 0.37
N ARG A 216 -20.42 -3.67 -0.08
CA ARG A 216 -20.73 -3.08 -1.39
C ARG A 216 -20.28 -1.63 -1.53
N THR A 217 -20.55 -0.77 -0.55
CA THR A 217 -20.18 0.65 -0.67
C THR A 217 -18.68 0.87 -0.54
N VAL A 218 -18.01 0.13 0.33
CA VAL A 218 -16.54 0.13 0.44
C VAL A 218 -15.89 -0.40 -0.83
N GLY A 219 -16.42 -1.51 -1.38
CA GLY A 219 -15.97 -2.06 -2.66
C GLY A 219 -16.12 -1.06 -3.81
N ALA A 220 -17.24 -0.33 -3.86
CA ALA A 220 -17.44 0.76 -4.79
C ALA A 220 -16.43 1.90 -4.57
N LEU A 221 -16.21 2.36 -3.34
CA LEU A 221 -15.21 3.41 -3.08
C LEU A 221 -13.80 2.99 -3.53
N ILE A 222 -13.37 1.76 -3.22
CA ILE A 222 -12.08 1.24 -3.69
C ILE A 222 -12.03 1.28 -5.23
N GLY A 223 -13.05 0.73 -5.89
CA GLY A 223 -13.14 0.72 -7.36
C GLY A 223 -13.09 2.13 -7.96
N LEU A 224 -13.83 3.09 -7.40
CA LEU A 224 -13.83 4.48 -7.84
C LEU A 224 -12.44 5.10 -7.75
N TYR A 225 -11.77 4.97 -6.60
CA TYR A 225 -10.44 5.57 -6.40
C TYR A 225 -9.38 4.90 -7.27
N GLU A 226 -9.38 3.58 -7.41
CA GLU A 226 -8.43 2.88 -8.30
C GLU A 226 -8.58 3.35 -9.75
N ARG A 227 -9.82 3.52 -10.24
CA ARG A 227 -10.08 3.99 -11.61
C ARG A 227 -9.76 5.46 -11.79
N ALA A 228 -10.06 6.32 -10.81
CA ALA A 228 -9.67 7.74 -10.84
C ALA A 228 -8.14 7.89 -10.95
N VAL A 229 -7.38 7.13 -10.17
CA VAL A 229 -5.91 7.10 -10.26
C VAL A 229 -5.46 6.56 -11.63
N GLY A 230 -6.09 5.50 -12.12
CA GLY A 230 -5.81 4.94 -13.45
C GLY A 230 -6.05 5.93 -14.60
N ILE A 231 -7.18 6.67 -14.56
CA ILE A 231 -7.52 7.71 -15.53
C ILE A 231 -6.55 8.89 -15.43
N TYR A 232 -6.27 9.38 -14.23
CA TYR A 232 -5.31 10.47 -14.03
C TYR A 232 -3.94 10.08 -14.59
N ALA A 233 -3.46 8.87 -14.28
CA ALA A 233 -2.19 8.36 -14.77
C ALA A 233 -2.19 8.25 -16.31
N SER A 234 -3.27 7.79 -16.94
CA SER A 234 -3.35 7.71 -18.40
C SER A 234 -3.31 9.10 -19.05
N LEU A 235 -3.99 10.10 -18.48
CA LEU A 235 -3.95 11.49 -18.95
C LEU A 235 -2.55 12.10 -18.91
N VAL A 236 -1.70 11.68 -17.96
CA VAL A 236 -0.31 12.14 -17.85
C VAL A 236 0.71 11.14 -18.44
N ASN A 237 0.24 10.12 -19.15
CA ASN A 237 1.07 9.06 -19.75
C ASN A 237 1.96 8.32 -18.73
N ILE A 238 1.39 7.93 -17.59
CA ILE A 238 1.99 7.07 -16.55
C ILE A 238 1.18 5.76 -16.47
N ASN A 239 1.86 4.63 -16.32
CA ASN A 239 1.20 3.37 -15.97
C ASN A 239 1.00 3.27 -14.45
N ALA A 240 -0.24 3.41 -13.97
CA ALA A 240 -0.58 3.35 -12.54
C ALA A 240 -0.41 1.95 -11.91
N TYR A 241 -0.46 0.89 -12.71
CA TYR A 241 -0.56 -0.50 -12.23
C TYR A 241 0.81 -1.20 -12.13
N HIS A 242 1.85 -0.65 -12.76
CA HIS A 242 3.21 -1.17 -12.63
C HIS A 242 3.82 -0.85 -11.25
N GLN A 243 4.59 -1.80 -10.71
CA GLN A 243 5.49 -1.53 -9.59
C GLN A 243 6.65 -0.62 -10.05
N PRO A 244 7.15 0.29 -9.20
CA PRO A 244 8.43 0.93 -9.47
C PRO A 244 9.50 -0.15 -9.66
N GLY A 245 10.12 -0.25 -10.85
CA GLY A 245 11.34 -1.05 -11.06
C GLY A 245 11.26 -2.31 -11.93
N LYS A 246 10.09 -2.79 -12.39
CA LYS A 246 10.03 -3.89 -13.37
C LYS A 246 9.78 -3.37 -14.79
N ILE A 247 10.85 -3.19 -15.55
CA ILE A 247 10.82 -2.90 -17.00
C ILE A 247 11.25 -4.17 -17.73
N TYR A 248 10.29 -4.80 -18.41
CA TYR A 248 10.61 -5.63 -19.57
C TYR A 248 9.72 -5.12 -20.71
N VAL A 249 10.29 -5.09 -21.92
CA VAL A 249 9.72 -4.63 -23.20
C VAL A 249 9.93 -3.14 -23.52
N PRO A 250 10.73 -2.83 -24.57
CA PRO A 250 10.83 -1.48 -25.12
C PRO A 250 9.57 -1.19 -25.96
N ILE A 251 8.60 -0.50 -25.39
CA ILE A 251 7.39 -0.08 -26.10
C ILE A 251 7.68 1.28 -26.74
N THR A 252 7.53 1.37 -28.07
CA THR A 252 7.74 2.56 -28.90
C THR A 252 6.68 3.67 -28.71
N GLY A 253 5.86 3.59 -27.66
CA GLY A 253 4.89 4.61 -27.26
C GLY A 253 5.43 5.37 -26.05
N ARG A 254 5.68 6.67 -26.24
CA ARG A 254 6.24 7.60 -25.24
C ARG A 254 5.35 7.75 -23.99
N PHE A 255 5.45 6.83 -23.04
CA PHE A 255 5.02 7.11 -21.67
C PHE A 255 6.02 8.08 -21.02
N ARG A 256 5.55 9.14 -20.36
CA ARG A 256 6.40 9.97 -19.50
C ARG A 256 6.56 9.23 -18.17
N GLN A 257 7.45 8.24 -18.17
CA GLN A 257 7.94 7.69 -16.92
C GLN A 257 9.03 8.65 -16.43
N TYR A 258 8.79 9.36 -15.34
CA TYR A 258 9.87 9.81 -14.45
C TYR A 258 9.82 8.84 -13.28
N GLY A 259 10.40 7.66 -13.45
CA GLY A 259 10.64 6.80 -12.30
C GLY A 259 11.54 7.55 -11.31
N LEU A 260 11.33 7.38 -10.01
CA LEU A 260 12.25 7.89 -8.98
C LEU A 260 13.72 7.53 -9.32
N TRP A 261 13.92 6.34 -9.91
CA TRP A 261 15.18 5.79 -10.44
C TRP A 261 15.76 6.54 -11.64
N GLU A 262 14.92 6.94 -12.61
CA GLU A 262 15.37 7.73 -13.77
C GLU A 262 15.73 9.16 -13.34
N ARG A 263 14.92 9.75 -12.45
CA ARG A 263 15.24 11.06 -11.89
C ARG A 263 16.49 11.03 -11.01
N TYR A 264 16.70 9.95 -10.25
CA TYR A 264 17.93 9.75 -9.50
C TYR A 264 19.14 9.71 -10.42
N ALA A 265 19.09 8.90 -11.48
CA ALA A 265 20.18 8.80 -12.44
C ALA A 265 20.47 10.12 -13.16
N GLU A 266 19.44 10.95 -13.44
CA GLU A 266 19.64 12.31 -13.97
C GLU A 266 20.30 13.26 -12.97
N LEU A 267 19.89 13.22 -11.70
CA LEU A 267 20.39 14.13 -10.67
C LEU A 267 21.78 13.74 -10.17
N TYR A 268 22.06 12.45 -10.11
CA TYR A 268 23.28 11.84 -9.56
C TYR A 268 23.92 10.87 -10.58
N PRO A 269 24.35 11.37 -11.76
CA PRO A 269 24.79 10.52 -12.87
C PRO A 269 26.10 9.78 -12.55
N ASN A 270 27.02 10.43 -11.85
CA ASN A 270 28.39 9.96 -11.65
C ASN A 270 28.75 9.70 -10.17
N GLU A 271 27.95 10.21 -9.24
CA GLU A 271 28.21 10.15 -7.81
C GLU A 271 26.96 9.72 -7.07
N ASP A 272 27.13 9.26 -5.84
CA ASP A 272 26.05 8.84 -4.96
C ASP A 272 25.58 10.01 -4.09
N LEU A 273 24.33 10.01 -3.65
CA LEU A 273 23.79 11.09 -2.83
C LEU A 273 24.60 11.30 -1.54
N VAL A 274 25.08 12.53 -1.34
CA VAL A 274 25.60 13.02 -0.06
C VAL A 274 24.59 14.02 0.53
N TYR A 275 23.90 13.61 1.59
CA TYR A 275 22.93 14.44 2.28
C TYR A 275 23.58 15.13 3.49
N THR A 276 23.67 16.45 3.49
CA THR A 276 24.24 17.20 4.63
C THR A 276 23.12 17.79 5.49
N VAL A 277 22.99 17.32 6.73
CA VAL A 277 21.95 17.73 7.67
C VAL A 277 22.06 19.24 7.94
N GLY A 278 20.96 19.97 7.71
CA GLY A 278 20.90 21.42 7.87
C GLY A 278 21.36 22.25 6.66
N ILE A 279 21.92 21.61 5.62
CA ILE A 279 22.37 22.26 4.38
C ILE A 279 21.57 21.75 3.17
N SER A 280 21.45 20.43 3.02
CA SER A 280 20.70 19.79 1.93
C SER A 280 19.19 19.93 2.09
N ASP A 281 18.45 20.11 0.99
CA ASP A 281 16.99 20.26 1.04
C ASP A 281 16.34 18.88 1.19
N TYR A 282 15.91 18.54 2.40
CA TYR A 282 15.29 17.23 2.67
C TYR A 282 14.07 16.95 1.78
N ARG A 283 13.39 17.98 1.25
CA ARG A 283 12.22 17.81 0.39
C ARG A 283 12.58 17.37 -1.02
N LYS A 284 13.83 17.59 -1.44
CA LYS A 284 14.36 17.22 -2.75
C LYS A 284 15.22 15.97 -2.67
N ASP A 285 16.16 15.95 -1.73
CA ASP A 285 17.29 15.04 -1.78
C ASP A 285 17.04 13.75 -0.98
N TRP A 286 16.26 13.81 0.10
CA TRP A 286 16.09 12.68 1.03
C TRP A 286 15.46 11.45 0.37
N PHE A 287 14.48 11.67 -0.52
CA PHE A 287 13.78 10.59 -1.24
C PHE A 287 14.72 9.75 -2.12
N PHE A 288 15.86 10.31 -2.51
CA PHE A 288 16.84 9.68 -3.40
C PHE A 288 17.82 8.76 -2.66
N ALA A 289 17.90 8.82 -1.33
CA ALA A 289 18.81 8.00 -0.53
C ALA A 289 18.52 6.48 -0.60
N GLN A 290 17.34 6.09 -1.09
CA GLN A 290 16.91 4.69 -1.16
C GLN A 290 16.88 4.15 -2.61
N VAL A 291 17.49 4.88 -3.56
CA VAL A 291 17.30 4.64 -4.99
C VAL A 291 18.57 4.11 -5.64
N ASN A 292 18.50 2.92 -6.23
CA ASN A 292 19.53 2.28 -7.06
C ASN A 292 19.78 3.11 -8.33
N ARG A 293 21.00 3.04 -8.87
CA ARG A 293 21.37 3.68 -10.13
C ARG A 293 21.11 2.72 -11.29
N LYS A 294 20.44 3.21 -12.34
CA LYS A 294 20.24 2.47 -13.59
C LYS A 294 21.43 2.70 -14.53
N LYS A 295 22.09 1.64 -14.98
CA LYS A 295 23.17 1.71 -15.98
C LYS A 295 22.62 1.80 -17.41
N ASP A 296 23.47 2.22 -18.35
CA ASP A 296 23.15 2.30 -19.79
C ASP A 296 22.67 0.96 -20.39
N ASN A 297 23.11 -0.16 -19.82
CA ASN A 297 22.68 -1.51 -20.21
C ASN A 297 21.31 -1.92 -19.62
N GLY A 298 20.63 -1.04 -18.88
CA GLY A 298 19.32 -1.27 -18.27
C GLY A 298 19.33 -2.01 -16.93
N THR A 299 20.49 -2.35 -16.37
CA THR A 299 20.59 -3.03 -15.06
C THR A 299 20.68 -2.03 -13.91
N ASP A 300 20.06 -2.35 -12.77
CA ASP A 300 20.18 -1.57 -11.54
C ASP A 300 21.43 -1.97 -10.75
N ILE A 301 22.17 -0.98 -10.25
CA ILE A 301 23.26 -1.16 -9.27
C ILE A 301 22.89 -0.49 -7.95
N GLY A 302 23.24 -1.13 -6.83
CA GLY A 302 23.11 -0.52 -5.52
C GLY A 302 23.88 0.80 -5.43
N THR A 303 23.28 1.78 -4.77
CA THR A 303 23.90 3.08 -4.47
C THR A 303 24.28 3.09 -3.00
N THR A 304 25.38 3.77 -2.70
CA THR A 304 25.71 4.17 -1.34
C THR A 304 25.12 5.56 -1.07
N TRP A 305 25.01 5.94 0.19
CA TRP A 305 24.59 7.28 0.58
C TRP A 305 25.34 7.69 1.83
N GLN A 306 25.69 8.97 1.92
CA GLN A 306 26.39 9.53 3.07
C GLN A 306 25.52 10.60 3.71
N ILE A 307 25.34 10.53 5.04
CA ILE A 307 24.70 11.58 5.82
C ILE A 307 25.79 12.33 6.58
N ASN A 308 26.03 13.58 6.20
CA ASN A 308 27.00 14.44 6.85
C ASN A 308 26.31 15.32 7.88
N PHE A 309 26.79 15.28 9.12
CA PHE A 309 26.37 16.21 10.16
C PHE A 309 27.40 17.33 10.26
N LYS A 310 26.95 18.58 10.12
CA LYS A 310 27.82 19.73 10.42
C LYS A 310 27.81 19.95 11.93
N LEU A 311 28.92 19.62 12.57
CA LEU A 311 29.11 19.81 14.01
C LEU A 311 30.15 20.91 14.21
N ASP A 312 29.81 21.94 14.99
CA ASP A 312 30.74 23.06 15.28
C ASP A 312 31.91 22.62 16.18
N SER A 313 31.69 21.59 17.00
CA SER A 313 32.70 20.94 17.81
C SER A 313 32.37 19.45 17.97
N VAL A 314 33.34 18.59 17.68
CA VAL A 314 33.24 17.15 17.97
C VAL A 314 34.20 16.86 19.12
N ASN A 315 33.67 16.41 20.25
CA ASN A 315 34.52 15.87 21.32
C ASN A 315 34.98 14.47 20.86
N THR A 316 36.25 14.33 20.53
CA THR A 316 36.84 13.08 19.99
C THR A 316 37.35 12.13 21.06
N ASN A 317 37.02 12.36 22.33
CA ASN A 317 37.45 11.50 23.44
C ASN A 317 36.89 10.08 23.33
#